data_AF-A0A845PU14-F1
#
_entry.id   AF-A0A845PU14-F1
#
_cell.length_a   1.000
_cell.length_b   1.000
_cell.length_c   1.000
_cell.angle_alpha   90.00
_cell.angle_beta   90.00
_cell.angle_gamma   90.00
#
_symmetry.space_group_name_H-M   'P 1'
#
loop_
_entity.id
_entity.type
_entity.pdbx_description
1 polymer ?
#
loop_
_entity_poly.entity_id
_entity_poly.type
_entity_poly.pdbx_seq_one_letter_code
_entity_poly.pdbx_strand_id
1 'polypeptide(L)'
;MKKYYRSPLPFQGQKRNFSKEFKQALKSFPSNATYVDLFGGSGLLSHTIKQHYTDAKVVFNDYDNYTKRLKNMEKTNKLISDLRDICSAEGKKSKFHSLLRIKF
;
A
#
# COMPACT_ATOMS: atom_id res chain seq x y z
N MET A 1 -14.58 9.81 -6.12
CA MET A 1 -13.24 9.36 -5.64
C MET A 1 -13.03 7.90 -6.03
N LYS A 2 -11.86 7.54 -6.59
CA LYS A 2 -11.59 6.15 -7.02
C LYS A 2 -11.43 5.22 -5.80
N LYS A 3 -12.06 4.05 -5.83
CA LYS A 3 -11.96 3.05 -4.74
C LYS A 3 -10.72 2.19 -4.95
N TYR A 4 -9.87 2.12 -3.94
CA TYR A 4 -8.66 1.28 -3.95
C TYR A 4 -8.81 0.15 -2.94
N TYR A 5 -8.58 -1.09 -3.39
CA TYR A 5 -8.68 -2.30 -2.55
C TYR A 5 -7.32 -2.92 -2.22
N ARG A 6 -6.24 -2.28 -2.70
CA ARG A 6 -4.86 -2.68 -2.51
C ARG A 6 -4.04 -1.41 -2.33
N SER A 7 -3.01 -1.51 -1.51
CA SER A 7 -2.02 -0.44 -1.34
C SER A 7 -1.17 -0.31 -2.61
N PRO A 8 -0.68 0.89 -2.93
CA PRO A 8 0.01 1.19 -4.19
C PRO A 8 1.39 0.55 -4.31
N LEU A 9 2.04 0.23 -3.18
CA LEU A 9 3.30 -0.52 -3.13
C LEU A 9 3.09 -1.91 -2.53
N PRO A 10 3.86 -2.93 -2.97
CA PRO A 10 3.88 -4.23 -2.32
C PRO A 10 4.18 -4.12 -0.83
N PHE A 11 3.39 -4.83 -0.03
CA PHE A 11 3.52 -4.87 1.41
C PHE A 11 3.14 -6.27 1.90
N GLN A 12 4.04 -6.92 2.64
CA GLN A 12 3.78 -8.24 3.21
C GLN A 12 2.74 -8.13 4.33
N GLY A 13 1.81 -9.08 4.40
CA GLY A 13 0.73 -9.03 5.40
C GLY A 13 -0.38 -8.00 5.11
N GLN A 14 -0.50 -7.51 3.88
CA GLN A 14 -1.58 -6.58 3.51
C GLN A 14 -2.97 -7.22 3.72
N LYS A 15 -3.82 -6.54 4.50
CA LYS A 15 -5.19 -6.99 4.89
C LYS A 15 -6.25 -6.84 3.78
N ARG A 16 -5.88 -7.05 2.51
CA ARG A 16 -6.78 -6.84 1.34
C ARG A 16 -8.02 -7.74 1.36
N ASN A 17 -7.86 -8.99 1.78
CA ASN A 17 -8.93 -9.97 1.85
C ASN A 17 -9.89 -9.73 3.02
N PHE A 18 -9.50 -8.93 4.01
CA PHE A 18 -10.30 -8.59 5.19
C PHE A 18 -11.16 -7.32 4.99
N SER A 19 -11.03 -6.66 3.83
CA SER A 19 -11.65 -5.36 3.59
C SER A 19 -13.19 -5.38 3.60
N LYS A 20 -13.81 -6.52 3.26
CA LYS A 20 -15.27 -6.67 3.24
C LYS A 20 -15.83 -6.79 4.65
N GLU A 21 -15.26 -7.69 5.45
CA GLU A 21 -15.62 -7.93 6.84
C GLU A 21 -15.36 -6.68 7.67
N PHE A 22 -14.22 -6.01 7.44
CA PHE A 22 -13.89 -4.76 8.11
C PHE A 22 -14.92 -3.65 7.84
N LYS A 23 -15.33 -3.46 6.59
CA LYS A 23 -16.39 -2.47 6.25
C LYS A 23 -17.73 -2.81 6.89
N GLN A 24 -18.06 -4.09 6.99
CA GLN A 24 -19.29 -4.50 7.66
C GLN A 24 -19.23 -4.19 9.16
N ALA A 25 -18.09 -4.46 9.82
CA ALA A 25 -17.87 -4.12 11.22
C ALA A 25 -17.88 -2.60 11.47
N LEU A 26 -17.33 -1.79 10.55
CA LEU A 26 -17.30 -0.33 10.68
C LEU A 26 -18.69 0.29 10.85
N LYS A 27 -19.74 -0.30 10.26
CA LYS A 27 -21.12 0.20 10.35
C LYS A 27 -21.67 0.24 11.78
N SER A 28 -21.07 -0.52 12.69
CA SER A 28 -21.45 -0.52 14.11
C SER A 28 -20.82 0.63 14.91
N PHE A 29 -20.02 1.49 14.27
CA PHE A 29 -19.29 2.59 14.93
C PHE A 29 -19.65 3.96 14.32
N PRO A 30 -19.48 5.08 15.06
CA PRO A 30 -19.88 6.40 14.59
C PRO A 30 -19.03 6.91 13.43
N SER A 31 -19.68 7.49 12.41
CA SER A 31 -19.03 8.01 11.20
C SER A 31 -18.10 9.20 11.43
N ASN A 32 -18.16 9.87 12.57
CA ASN A 32 -17.35 11.04 12.92
C ASN A 32 -16.37 10.77 14.08
N ALA A 33 -16.19 9.51 14.47
CA ALA A 33 -15.28 9.14 15.56
C ALA A 33 -13.80 9.34 15.16
N THR A 34 -12.93 9.27 16.17
CA THR A 34 -11.48 9.11 15.96
C THR A 34 -11.13 7.63 15.92
N TYR A 35 -10.63 7.16 14.78
CA TYR A 35 -10.17 5.79 14.58
C TYR A 35 -8.64 5.74 14.67
N VAL A 36 -8.12 4.83 15.48
CA VAL A 36 -6.69 4.64 15.69
C VAL A 36 -6.27 3.25 15.19
N ASP A 37 -5.46 3.22 14.14
CA ASP A 37 -4.90 2.00 13.55
C ASP A 37 -3.47 1.78 14.07
N LEU A 38 -3.36 1.02 15.15
CA LEU A 38 -2.08 0.73 15.83
C LEU A 38 -1.12 -0.10 14.96
N PHE A 39 -1.65 -0.82 13.97
CA PHE A 39 -0.90 -1.68 13.05
C PHE A 39 -1.20 -1.28 11.61
N GLY A 40 -0.97 0.01 11.32
CA GLY A 40 -1.34 0.62 10.05
C GLY A 40 -0.63 -0.01 8.86
N GLY A 41 0.65 -0.36 9.01
CA GLY A 41 1.46 -0.99 7.96
C GLY A 41 1.33 -0.22 6.64
N SER A 42 0.73 -0.84 5.63
CA SER A 42 0.47 -0.19 4.33
C SER A 42 -0.61 0.92 4.31
N GLY A 43 -1.25 1.21 5.43
CA GLY A 43 -2.34 2.20 5.56
C GLY A 43 -3.68 1.77 4.95
N LEU A 44 -3.83 0.51 4.51
CA LEU A 44 -5.01 0.07 3.74
C LEU A 44 -6.33 0.19 4.52
N LEU A 45 -6.35 -0.22 5.79
CA LEU A 45 -7.56 -0.14 6.62
C LEU A 45 -7.87 1.30 6.97
N SER A 46 -6.87 2.07 7.39
CA SER A 46 -6.99 3.51 7.63
C SER A 46 -7.53 4.28 6.44
N HIS A 47 -7.02 4.01 5.23
CA HIS A 47 -7.58 4.55 3.99
C HIS A 47 -9.04 4.13 3.80
N THR A 48 -9.36 2.86 4.05
CA THR A 48 -10.73 2.33 3.94
C THR A 48 -11.70 3.05 4.88
N ILE A 49 -11.30 3.32 6.14
CA ILE A 49 -12.11 4.09 7.10
C ILE A 49 -12.37 5.49 6.52
N LYS A 50 -11.31 6.20 6.11
CA LYS A 50 -11.44 7.58 5.61
C LYS A 50 -12.26 7.68 4.30
N GLN A 51 -12.24 6.62 3.47
CA GLN A 51 -13.12 6.52 2.29
C GLN A 51 -14.58 6.22 2.67
N HIS A 52 -14.83 5.46 3.74
CA HIS A 52 -16.17 5.09 4.17
C HIS A 52 -16.83 6.22 4.98
N TYR A 53 -16.04 6.87 5.82
CA TYR A 53 -16.43 7.94 6.73
C TYR A 53 -15.53 9.15 6.49
N THR A 54 -16.00 10.06 5.65
CA THR A 54 -15.24 11.26 5.25
C THR A 54 -14.97 12.19 6.42
N ASP A 55 -15.87 12.21 7.41
CA ASP A 55 -15.80 13.11 8.56
C ASP A 55 -15.00 12.52 9.73
N ALA A 56 -14.66 11.22 9.66
CA ALA A 56 -13.86 10.57 10.68
C ALA A 56 -12.44 11.14 10.73
N LYS A 57 -11.89 11.28 11.95
CA LYS A 57 -10.46 11.49 12.15
C LYS A 57 -9.79 10.11 12.17
N VAL A 58 -8.77 9.90 11.33
CA VAL A 58 -8.07 8.62 11.24
C VAL A 58 -6.59 8.85 11.54
N VAL A 59 -6.07 8.15 12.53
CA VAL A 59 -4.66 8.14 12.91
C VAL A 59 -4.15 6.73 12.69
N PHE A 60 -3.03 6.58 11.98
CA PHE A 60 -2.43 5.27 11.76
C PHE A 60 -0.95 5.30 12.10
N ASN A 61 -0.49 4.22 12.72
CA ASN A 61 0.90 4.01 13.04
C ASN A 61 1.65 3.42 11.83
N ASP A 62 2.76 4.05 11.46
CA ASP A 62 3.61 3.64 10.33
C ASP A 62 4.99 3.17 10.82
N TYR A 63 5.02 2.00 11.44
CA TYR A 63 6.26 1.39 11.95
C TYR A 63 7.23 0.99 10.82
N ASP A 64 6.71 0.47 9.71
CA ASP A 64 7.51 -0.09 8.60
C ASP A 64 7.92 0.97 7.56
N ASN A 65 7.83 2.26 7.88
CA ASN A 65 8.19 3.39 7.01
C ASN A 65 7.49 3.37 5.65
N TYR A 66 6.26 2.89 5.57
CA TYR A 66 5.49 2.83 4.32
C TYR A 66 5.30 4.22 3.71
N THR A 67 5.05 5.24 4.52
CA THR A 67 4.91 6.64 4.07
C THR A 67 6.19 7.14 3.41
N LYS A 68 7.37 6.80 3.95
CA LYS A 68 8.66 7.15 3.35
C LYS A 68 8.85 6.45 2.00
N ARG A 69 8.43 5.18 1.89
CA ARG A 69 8.46 4.43 0.63
C ARG A 69 7.55 5.04 -0.42
N LEU A 70 6.33 5.47 -0.04
CA LEU A 70 5.41 6.17 -0.94
C LEU A 70 6.03 7.44 -1.52
N LYS A 71 6.66 8.27 -0.68
CA LYS A 71 7.32 9.51 -1.11
C LYS A 71 8.46 9.27 -2.12
N ASN A 72 9.09 8.10 -2.07
CA ASN A 72 10.19 7.73 -2.96
C ASN A 72 9.77 6.87 -4.15
N MET A 73 8.48 6.57 -4.31
CA MET A 73 7.97 5.63 -5.31
C MET A 73 8.46 5.95 -6.73
N GLU A 74 8.35 7.21 -7.18
CA GLU A 74 8.78 7.61 -8.52
C GLU A 74 10.28 7.41 -8.74
N LYS A 75 11.09 7.83 -7.77
CA LYS A 75 12.55 7.65 -7.81
C LYS A 75 12.93 6.17 -7.84
N THR A 76 12.31 5.36 -6.99
CA THR A 76 12.52 3.90 -6.97
C THR A 76 12.13 3.27 -8.30
N ASN A 77 11.00 3.67 -8.89
CA ASN A 77 10.55 3.13 -10.17
C ASN A 77 11.48 3.50 -11.32
N LYS A 78 12.01 4.73 -11.32
CA LYS A 78 13.02 5.17 -12.28
C LYS A 78 14.29 4.33 -12.17
N LEU A 79 14.85 4.18 -10.96
CA LEU A 79 16.04 3.37 -10.72
C LEU A 79 15.84 1.91 -11.14
N ILE A 80 14.66 1.33 -10.87
CA ILE A 80 14.33 -0.02 -11.32
C ILE A 80 14.30 -0.10 -12.85
N SER A 81 13.79 0.92 -13.54
CA SER A 81 13.80 0.99 -15.01
C SER A 81 15.22 1.04 -15.55
N ASP A 82 16.03 1.98 -15.06
CA ASP A 82 17.41 2.17 -15.50
C ASP A 82 18.23 0.88 -15.30
N LEU A 83 18.04 0.18 -14.17
CA LEU A 83 18.68 -1.11 -13.90
C LEU A 83 18.24 -2.21 -14.87
N ARG A 84 16.96 -2.24 -15.28
CA ARG A 84 16.49 -3.21 -16.28
C ARG A 84 17.16 -2.97 -17.62
N ASP A 85 17.32 -1.71 -18.01
CA ASP A 85 17.95 -1.35 -19.28
C ASP A 85 19.42 -1.76 -19.29
N ILE A 86 20.17 -1.46 -18.22
CA ILE A 86 21.57 -1.89 -18.06
C ILE A 86 21.68 -3.42 -18.08
N CYS A 87 20.88 -4.13 -17.28
CA CYS A 87 20.94 -5.59 -17.20
C CYS A 87 20.46 -6.29 -18.49
N SER A 88 19.68 -5.62 -19.34
CA SER A 88 19.21 -6.19 -20.61
C SER A 88 20.33 -6.38 -21.64
N ALA A 89 21.42 -5.62 -21.52
CA ALA A 89 22.59 -5.68 -22.39
C ALA A 89 23.47 -6.93 -22.17
N GLU A 90 23.40 -7.58 -21.00
CA GLU A 90 24.30 -8.70 -20.64
C GLU A 90 23.77 -10.09 -21.07
N GLY A 91 22.70 -10.15 -21.86
CA GLY A 91 22.10 -11.40 -22.32
C GLY A 91 21.31 -12.12 -21.22
N LYS A 92 20.24 -12.82 -21.62
CA LYS A 92 19.26 -13.46 -20.72
C LYS A 92 19.88 -14.61 -19.89
N LYS A 93 20.70 -14.32 -18.89
CA LYS A 93 21.06 -15.30 -17.87
C LYS A 93 19.90 -15.45 -16.87
N SER A 94 19.32 -16.64 -16.92
CA SER A 94 18.19 -17.10 -16.13
C SER A 94 18.43 -16.89 -14.62
N LYS A 95 17.61 -16.03 -14.01
CA LYS A 95 17.17 -15.97 -12.58
C LYS A 95 16.96 -14.55 -12.04
N PHE A 96 17.38 -13.49 -12.73
CA PHE A 96 17.16 -12.11 -12.25
C PHE A 96 15.74 -11.55 -12.55
N HIS A 97 15.02 -12.19 -13.48
CA HIS A 97 13.73 -11.72 -13.98
C HIS A 97 12.56 -11.83 -12.97
N SER A 98 12.67 -12.63 -11.91
CA SER A 98 11.59 -12.81 -10.93
C SER A 98 11.55 -11.69 -9.87
N LEU A 99 12.70 -11.15 -9.48
CA LEU A 99 12.80 -10.08 -8.46
C LEU A 99 12.46 -8.69 -9.03
N LEU A 100 12.65 -8.49 -10.33
CA LEU A 100 12.30 -7.25 -11.02
C LEU A 100 10.82 -7.14 -11.39
N ARG A 101 9.98 -8.15 -11.12
CA ARG A 101 8.52 -8.08 -11.32
C ARG A 101 7.79 -7.36 -10.17
N ILE A 102 8.29 -6.19 -9.76
CA ILE A 102 7.44 -5.24 -9.06
C ILE A 102 6.69 -4.46 -10.13
N LYS A 103 5.50 -4.94 -10.48
CA LYS A 103 4.53 -4.14 -11.26
C LYS A 103 3.93 -3.12 -10.31
N PHE A 104 4.16 -1.84 -10.59
CA PHE A 104 3.40 -0.72 -10.03
C PHE A 104 2.16 -0.49 -10.89
#